data_AF-A0A813ETT1-F1
#
_entry.id   AF-A0A813ETT1-F1
#
_cell.length_a   1.000
_cell.length_b   1.000
_cell.length_c   1.000
_cell.angle_alpha   90.00
_cell.angle_beta   90.00
_cell.angle_gamma   90.00
#
_symmetry.space_group_name_H-M   'P 1'
#
loop_
_entity.id
_entity.type
_entity.pdbx_description
1 polymer ?
#
loop_
_entity_poly.entity_id
_entity_poly.type
_entity_poly.pdbx_seq_one_letter_code
_entity_poly.pdbx_strand_id
1 'polypeptide(L)'
;MAKAIAKTMAGLTNVSKEELAKAKAMLKGKMFRQADNDTELMADLGQQLLLSGRYGSVSDFAAIIDSVTESEVAAAAKKILSSKLSLAAYGDTHAVPHYSAMEAAFKI
;
A
#
# COMPACT_ATOMS: atom_id res chain seq x y z
N MET A 1 -16.16 12.71 -2.58
CA MET A 1 -14.97 11.83 -2.68
C MET A 1 -14.43 11.37 -1.33
N ALA A 2 -14.18 12.27 -0.36
CA ALA A 2 -13.65 11.90 0.96
C ALA A 2 -14.39 10.75 1.68
N LYS A 3 -15.74 10.76 1.68
CA LYS A 3 -16.56 9.69 2.28
C LYS A 3 -16.44 8.34 1.57
N ALA A 4 -16.28 8.33 0.25
CA ALA A 4 -16.10 7.10 -0.52
C ALA A 4 -14.73 6.48 -0.20
N ILE A 5 -13.69 7.32 -0.11
CA ILE A 5 -12.35 6.90 0.30
C ILE A 5 -12.39 6.29 1.71
N ALA A 6 -13.03 6.96 2.67
CA ALA A 6 -13.17 6.42 4.03
C ALA A 6 -13.82 5.03 4.05
N LYS A 7 -14.89 4.85 3.27
CA LYS A 7 -15.59 3.56 3.15
C LYS A 7 -14.70 2.46 2.53
N THR A 8 -13.97 2.77 1.46
CA THR A 8 -13.06 1.81 0.84
C THR A 8 -11.90 1.45 1.77
N MET A 9 -11.36 2.43 2.49
CA MET A 9 -10.27 2.22 3.44
C MET A 9 -10.72 1.35 4.64
N ALA A 10 -11.93 1.55 5.15
CA ALA A 10 -12.49 0.68 6.20
C ALA A 10 -12.69 -0.78 5.72
N GLY A 11 -12.97 -0.97 4.43
CA GLY A 11 -13.14 -2.28 3.79
C GLY A 11 -11.85 -3.08 3.58
N LEU A 12 -10.66 -2.48 3.77
CA LEU A 12 -9.36 -3.14 3.53
C LEU A 12 -9.11 -4.36 4.43
N THR A 13 -9.88 -4.54 5.50
CA THR A 13 -9.75 -5.68 6.41
C THR A 13 -10.35 -6.97 5.86
N ASN A 14 -11.13 -6.91 4.78
CA ASN A 14 -11.75 -8.05 4.15
C ASN A 14 -11.40 -8.08 2.66
N VAL A 15 -10.44 -8.91 2.29
CA VAL A 15 -9.92 -9.04 0.91
C VAL A 15 -10.22 -10.43 0.40
N SER A 16 -10.78 -10.55 -0.80
CA SER A 16 -11.03 -11.85 -1.42
C SER A 16 -9.74 -12.48 -1.96
N LYS A 17 -9.78 -13.80 -2.19
CA LYS A 17 -8.64 -14.53 -2.78
C LYS A 17 -8.33 -14.03 -4.19
N GLU A 18 -9.38 -13.74 -4.97
CA GLU A 18 -9.27 -13.24 -6.33
C GLU A 18 -8.67 -11.83 -6.35
N GLU A 19 -9.08 -10.96 -5.43
CA GLU A 19 -8.52 -9.62 -5.26
C GLU A 19 -7.04 -9.68 -4.88
N LEU A 20 -6.67 -10.56 -3.93
CA LEU A 20 -5.28 -10.76 -3.54
C LEU A 20 -4.44 -11.29 -4.70
N ALA A 21 -4.92 -12.31 -5.42
CA ALA A 21 -4.22 -12.89 -6.56
C ALA A 21 -3.98 -11.84 -7.67
N LYS A 22 -4.99 -11.03 -7.97
CA LYS A 22 -4.86 -9.93 -8.93
C LYS A 22 -3.86 -8.88 -8.45
N ALA A 23 -3.93 -8.47 -7.18
CA ALA A 23 -3.01 -7.50 -6.61
C ALA A 23 -1.54 -7.98 -6.66
N LYS A 24 -1.30 -9.26 -6.32
CA LYS A 24 0.02 -9.90 -6.45
C LYS A 24 0.53 -9.86 -7.88
N ALA A 25 -0.30 -10.23 -8.85
CA ALA A 25 0.08 -10.21 -10.27
C ALA A 25 0.41 -8.78 -10.76
N MET A 26 -0.40 -7.79 -10.37
CA MET A 26 -0.17 -6.38 -10.72
C MET A 26 1.14 -5.85 -10.12
N LEU A 27 1.41 -6.16 -8.85
CA LEU A 27 2.63 -5.71 -8.17
C LEU A 27 3.89 -6.35 -8.80
N LYS A 28 3.88 -7.67 -9.02
CA LYS A 28 5.00 -8.36 -9.69
C LYS A 28 5.23 -7.81 -11.09
N GLY A 29 4.17 -7.63 -11.88
CA GLY A 29 4.27 -7.07 -13.23
C GLY A 29 4.87 -5.66 -13.25
N LYS A 30 4.50 -4.82 -12.26
CA LYS A 30 5.16 -3.51 -12.08
C LYS A 30 6.64 -3.68 -11.79
N MET A 31 7.02 -4.51 -10.82
CA MET A 31 8.43 -4.68 -10.42
C MET A 31 9.31 -5.17 -11.56
N PHE A 32 8.86 -6.19 -12.31
CA PHE A 32 9.61 -6.68 -13.47
C PHE A 32 9.79 -5.58 -14.54
N ARG A 33 8.74 -4.79 -14.79
CA ARG A 33 8.83 -3.67 -15.73
C ARG A 33 9.82 -2.59 -15.30
N GLN A 34 9.93 -2.32 -13.99
CA GLN A 34 10.94 -1.39 -13.48
C GLN A 34 12.35 -1.95 -13.61
N ALA A 35 12.51 -3.27 -13.44
CA ALA A 35 13.77 -3.97 -13.62
C ALA A 35 14.31 -3.89 -15.06
N ASP A 36 13.40 -3.85 -16.04
CA ASP A 36 13.76 -3.71 -17.46
C ASP A 36 14.28 -2.30 -17.82
N ASN A 37 14.18 -1.33 -16.91
CA ASN A 37 14.71 0.01 -17.10
C ASN A 37 15.97 0.20 -16.25
N ASP A 38 17.13 0.26 -16.90
CA ASP A 38 18.45 0.40 -16.26
C ASP A 38 18.53 1.55 -15.24
N THR A 39 17.88 2.68 -15.52
CA THR A 39 17.90 3.83 -14.61
C THR A 39 17.11 3.55 -13.33
N GLU A 40 15.95 2.91 -13.47
CA GLU A 40 15.12 2.52 -12.32
C GLU A 40 15.80 1.41 -11.52
N LEU A 41 16.43 0.45 -12.19
CA LEU A 41 17.17 -0.64 -11.56
C LEU A 41 18.37 -0.13 -10.75
N MET A 42 19.15 0.81 -11.28
CA MET A 42 20.28 1.39 -10.56
C MET A 42 19.84 2.22 -9.34
N ALA A 43 18.73 2.97 -9.47
CA ALA A 43 18.16 3.72 -8.36
C ALA A 43 17.67 2.78 -7.24
N ASP A 44 16.99 1.70 -7.61
CA ASP A 44 16.52 0.68 -6.66
C ASP A 44 17.69 -0.01 -5.95
N LEU A 45 18.73 -0.43 -6.67
CA LEU A 45 19.93 -1.03 -6.07
C LEU A 45 20.59 -0.08 -5.06
N GLY A 46 20.76 1.19 -5.41
CA GLY A 46 21.31 2.20 -4.51
C GLY A 46 20.44 2.39 -3.26
N GLN A 47 19.13 2.47 -3.42
CA GLN A 47 18.19 2.61 -2.32
C GLN A 47 18.18 1.39 -1.38
N GLN A 48 18.19 0.18 -1.93
CA GLN A 48 18.26 -1.05 -1.14
C GLN A 48 19.55 -1.12 -0.32
N LEU A 49 20.69 -0.80 -0.92
CA LEU A 49 21.97 -0.78 -0.21
C LEU A 49 22.01 0.29 0.88
N LEU A 50 21.46 1.49 0.64
CA LEU A 50 21.42 2.55 1.64
C LEU A 50 20.51 2.22 2.83
N LEU A 51 19.33 1.63 2.58
CA LEU A 51 18.34 1.36 3.62
C LEU A 51 18.59 0.07 4.40
N SER A 52 19.12 -0.96 3.72
CA SER A 52 19.23 -2.31 4.29
C SER A 52 20.64 -2.88 4.31
N GLY A 53 21.61 -2.22 3.65
CA GLY A 53 22.97 -2.72 3.48
C GLY A 53 23.09 -3.96 2.61
N ARG A 54 22.01 -4.38 1.95
CA ARG A 54 21.91 -5.61 1.16
C ARG A 54 21.10 -5.35 -0.11
N TYR A 55 21.31 -6.19 -1.12
CA TYR A 55 20.53 -6.20 -2.34
C TYR A 55 19.70 -7.49 -2.39
N GLY A 56 18.43 -7.36 -2.73
CA GLY A 56 17.53 -8.43 -3.12
C GLY A 56 17.20 -8.31 -4.61
N SER A 57 17.26 -9.42 -5.32
CA SER A 57 16.85 -9.44 -6.73
C SER A 57 15.33 -9.29 -6.84
N VAL A 58 14.87 -8.86 -8.02
CA VAL A 58 13.43 -8.77 -8.31
C VAL A 58 12.74 -10.13 -8.17
N SER A 59 13.45 -11.22 -8.44
CA SER A 59 12.97 -12.59 -8.21
C SER A 59 12.77 -12.91 -6.73
N ASP A 60 13.66 -12.44 -5.85
CA ASP A 60 13.53 -12.62 -4.40
C ASP A 60 12.27 -11.91 -3.88
N PHE A 61 12.05 -10.67 -4.33
CA PHE A 61 10.83 -9.92 -3.98
C PHE A 61 9.57 -10.56 -4.55
N ALA A 62 9.62 -11.12 -5.77
CA ALA A 62 8.50 -11.84 -6.36
C ALA A 62 8.09 -13.06 -5.51
N ALA A 63 9.07 -13.83 -5.00
CA ALA A 63 8.82 -14.95 -4.11
C ALA A 63 8.20 -14.51 -2.77
N ILE A 64 8.68 -13.39 -2.21
CA ILE A 64 8.09 -12.79 -1.00
C ILE A 64 6.63 -12.41 -1.26
N ILE A 65 6.33 -11.74 -2.37
CA ILE A 65 4.95 -11.35 -2.73
C ILE A 65 4.04 -12.58 -2.85
N ASP A 66 4.54 -13.67 -3.44
CA ASP A 66 3.76 -14.89 -3.59
C ASP A 66 3.43 -15.55 -2.26
N SER A 67 4.31 -15.44 -1.26
CA SER A 67 4.10 -15.97 0.08
C SER A 67 3.05 -15.23 0.93
N VAL A 68 2.71 -13.98 0.58
CA VAL A 68 1.78 -13.14 1.36
C VAL A 68 0.37 -13.76 1.43
N THR A 69 -0.19 -13.85 2.62
CA THR A 69 -1.54 -14.39 2.86
C THR A 69 -2.59 -13.30 3.07
N GLU A 70 -3.86 -13.65 2.89
CA GLU A 70 -5.01 -12.77 3.16
C GLU A 70 -5.01 -12.28 4.62
N SER A 71 -4.61 -13.16 5.54
CA SER A 71 -4.52 -12.84 6.98
C SER A 71 -3.48 -11.77 7.26
N GLU A 72 -2.29 -11.85 6.63
CA GLU A 72 -1.23 -10.86 6.79
C GLU A 72 -1.64 -9.50 6.20
N VAL A 73 -2.35 -9.51 5.07
CA VAL A 73 -2.92 -8.28 4.48
C VAL A 73 -3.95 -7.66 5.43
N ALA A 74 -4.86 -8.45 5.99
CA ALA A 74 -5.84 -7.96 6.95
C ALA A 74 -5.19 -7.44 8.24
N ALA A 75 -4.14 -8.11 8.74
CA ALA A 75 -3.37 -7.67 9.91
C ALA A 75 -2.64 -6.35 9.64
N ALA A 76 -2.01 -6.21 8.47
CA ALA A 76 -1.38 -4.96 8.05
C ALA A 76 -2.40 -3.82 7.91
N ALA A 77 -3.56 -4.08 7.32
CA ALA A 77 -4.65 -3.11 7.21
C ALA A 77 -5.13 -2.63 8.58
N LYS A 78 -5.34 -3.54 9.53
CA LYS A 78 -5.71 -3.18 10.91
C LYS A 78 -4.64 -2.32 11.58
N LYS A 79 -3.35 -2.64 11.41
CA LYS A 79 -2.25 -1.85 11.97
C LYS A 79 -2.17 -0.44 11.38
N ILE A 80 -2.45 -0.30 10.09
CA ILE A 80 -2.45 1.02 9.42
C ILE A 80 -3.63 1.85 9.91
N LEU A 81 -4.83 1.25 9.98
CA LEU A 81 -6.07 1.94 10.32
C LEU A 81 -6.20 2.27 11.81
N SER A 82 -5.44 1.60 12.69
CA SER A 82 -5.39 1.92 14.12
C SER A 82 -4.55 3.16 14.46
N SER A 83 -3.73 3.64 13.51
CA SER A 83 -2.90 4.81 13.70
C SER A 83 -3.70 6.12 13.63
N LYS A 84 -3.14 7.21 14.18
CA LYS A 84 -3.79 8.53 14.12
C LYS A 84 -3.85 9.02 12.68
N LEU A 85 -5.04 9.42 12.22
CA LEU A 85 -5.25 9.91 10.87
C LEU A 85 -4.40 11.16 10.59
N SER A 86 -3.68 11.16 9.48
CA SER A 86 -3.04 12.36 8.95
C SER A 86 -3.84 12.87 7.76
N LEU A 87 -4.41 14.07 7.87
CA LEU A 87 -5.28 14.68 6.85
C LEU A 87 -4.66 16.00 6.36
N ALA A 88 -4.50 16.12 5.05
CA ALA A 88 -4.14 17.37 4.38
C ALA A 88 -5.19 17.70 3.33
N ALA A 89 -5.60 18.97 3.25
CA ALA A 89 -6.53 19.48 2.25
C ALA A 89 -6.02 20.83 1.73
N TYR A 90 -6.20 21.09 0.45
CA TYR A 90 -5.68 22.28 -0.21
C TYR A 90 -6.63 22.75 -1.33
N GLY A 91 -6.77 24.06 -1.52
CA GLY A 91 -7.69 24.68 -2.47
C GLY A 91 -9.04 25.03 -1.86
N ASP A 92 -10.14 24.75 -2.57
CA ASP A 92 -11.49 24.93 -2.06
C ASP A 92 -11.91 23.77 -1.14
N THR A 93 -11.72 23.95 0.16
CA THR A 93 -11.90 22.89 1.17
C THR A 93 -13.28 22.89 1.83
N HIS A 94 -14.24 23.70 1.39
CA HIS A 94 -15.56 23.79 2.03
C HIS A 94 -16.34 22.46 2.02
N ALA A 95 -16.06 21.60 1.03
CA ALA A 95 -16.66 20.27 0.92
C ALA A 95 -15.90 19.16 1.68
N VAL A 96 -14.77 19.48 2.32
CA VAL A 96 -13.98 18.51 3.08
C VAL A 96 -14.59 18.34 4.47
N PRO A 97 -14.94 17.10 4.89
CA PRO A 97 -15.45 16.89 6.24
C PRO A 97 -14.43 17.27 7.31
N HIS A 98 -14.92 17.72 8.47
CA HIS A 98 -14.06 18.02 9.61
C HIS A 98 -13.19 16.81 9.98
N TYR A 99 -11.97 17.11 10.49
CA TYR A 99 -11.00 16.10 10.91
C TYR A 99 -11.61 15.08 11.87
N SER A 100 -12.41 15.51 12.85
CA SER A 100 -13.06 14.61 13.82
C SER A 100 -14.03 13.62 13.17
N ALA A 101 -14.80 14.07 12.18
CA ALA A 101 -15.70 13.22 11.41
C ALA A 101 -14.93 12.23 10.53
N MET A 102 -13.78 12.65 9.99
CA MET A 102 -12.89 11.76 9.24
C MET A 102 -12.22 10.75 10.18
N GLU A 103 -11.65 11.16 11.30
CA GLU A 103 -10.98 10.26 12.24
C GLU A 103 -11.96 9.19 12.78
N ALA A 104 -13.20 9.56 13.07
CA ALA A 104 -14.24 8.60 13.48
C ALA A 104 -14.59 7.58 12.39
N ALA A 105 -14.49 7.94 11.11
CA ALA A 105 -14.81 7.05 10.00
C ALA A 105 -13.70 6.01 9.70
N PHE A 106 -12.47 6.24 10.20
CA PHE A 106 -11.31 5.37 9.96
C PHE A 106 -10.96 4.49 11.16
N LYS A 107 -11.50 4.79 12.35
CA LYS A 107 -11.35 3.92 13.53
C LYS A 107 -12.11 2.61 13.30
N ILE A 108 -11.35 1.52 13.14
CA ILE A 108 -11.81 0.13 13.19
C ILE A 108 -11.57 -0.41 14.60
#